data_AF-A0A1M6FAM8-F1
#
_entry.id   AF-A0A1M6FAM8-F1
#
_cell.length_a   1.000
_cell.length_b   1.000
_cell.length_c   1.000
_cell.angle_alpha   90.00
_cell.angle_beta   90.00
_cell.angle_gamma   90.00
#
_symmetry.space_group_name_H-M   'P 1'
#
loop_
_entity.id
_entity.type
_entity.pdbx_description
1 polymer ?
#
loop_
_entity_poly.entity_id
_entity_poly.type
_entity_poly.pdbx_seq_one_letter_code
_entity_poly.pdbx_strand_id
1 'polypeptide(L)'
;MSLLNKFDHLKKILENLDGCLVAFSGGVDSTLLLKVAHMVLGEEKVLAVTATSDIYPAEEVEEAKDLARLIGAKHLAIATKGLDNPVFATNPPERCYHCKKEVYARLWEEARIHGLNCVLDGLNADDTGDYRPGIKAAKELGIRSPLQEAGLTKRDIRALSRRLGLPTAGKPASPCLATRFPYGTPITREGLVRVAEGERFLRQLGIPELRVRDHGNLARIEVPKDYLAFIIQRSNEISEKLKQLGYTYVTLDIQGFRSGSMNETLNP
;
A
#
# COMPACT_ATOMS: atom_id res chain seq x y z
N MET A 1 -10.41 -7.23 24.12
CA MET A 1 -11.46 -6.21 23.85
C MET A 1 -12.37 -6.69 22.73
N SER A 2 -13.68 -6.47 22.83
CA SER A 2 -14.63 -6.78 21.76
C SER A 2 -14.42 -5.86 20.54
N LEU A 3 -14.92 -6.27 19.36
CA LEU A 3 -14.85 -5.45 18.14
C LEU A 3 -15.50 -4.07 18.33
N LEU A 4 -16.63 -4.03 19.04
CA LEU A 4 -17.36 -2.79 19.31
C LEU A 4 -16.55 -1.87 20.23
N ASN A 5 -15.94 -2.41 21.30
CA ASN A 5 -15.11 -1.61 22.20
C ASN A 5 -13.89 -1.01 21.47
N LYS A 6 -13.26 -1.77 20.56
CA LYS A 6 -12.17 -1.25 19.72
C LYS A 6 -12.64 -0.15 18.78
N PHE A 7 -13.83 -0.30 18.19
CA PHE A 7 -14.41 0.71 17.32
C PHE A 7 -14.79 1.99 18.08
N ASP A 8 -15.35 1.87 19.29
CA ASP A 8 -15.62 3.00 20.16
C ASP A 8 -14.33 3.68 20.63
N HIS A 9 -13.28 2.92 20.90
CA HIS A 9 -11.97 3.48 21.22
C HIS A 9 -11.39 4.27 20.04
N LEU A 10 -11.47 3.75 18.81
CA LEU A 10 -11.06 4.48 17.61
C LEU A 10 -11.81 5.81 17.47
N LYS A 11 -13.14 5.81 17.65
CA LYS A 11 -13.94 7.04 17.60
C LYS A 11 -13.48 8.05 18.66
N LYS A 12 -13.30 7.62 19.92
CA LYS A 12 -12.80 8.48 21.00
C LYS A 12 -11.42 9.08 20.70
N ILE A 13 -10.50 8.32 20.10
CA ILE A 13 -9.19 8.84 19.70
C ILE A 13 -9.38 9.99 18.69
N LEU A 14 -10.28 9.80 17.72
CA LEU A 14 -10.55 10.78 16.66
C LEU A 14 -11.34 12.00 17.17
N GLU A 15 -12.31 11.82 18.07
CA GLU A 15 -13.12 12.89 18.69
C GLU A 15 -12.27 13.94 19.41
N ASN A 16 -11.11 13.52 19.94
CA ASN A 16 -10.16 14.39 20.63
C ASN A 16 -9.24 15.18 19.67
N LEU A 17 -9.43 15.08 18.35
CA LEU A 17 -8.67 15.83 17.36
C LEU A 17 -9.45 17.07 16.90
N ASP A 18 -8.77 18.19 16.71
CA ASP A 18 -9.39 19.41 16.17
C ASP A 18 -9.67 19.31 14.67
N GLY A 19 -8.89 18.48 13.98
CA GLY A 19 -8.95 18.11 12.56
C GLY A 19 -7.75 17.22 12.21
N CYS A 20 -7.82 16.53 11.08
CA CYS A 20 -6.72 15.66 10.66
C CYS A 20 -6.54 15.56 9.14
N LEU A 21 -5.30 15.32 8.76
CA LEU A 21 -4.94 14.79 7.46
C LEU A 21 -4.81 13.27 7.56
N VAL A 22 -5.44 12.52 6.66
CA VAL A 22 -5.29 11.06 6.57
C VAL A 22 -4.39 10.72 5.40
N ALA A 23 -3.27 10.05 5.66
CA ALA A 23 -2.42 9.44 4.65
C ALA A 23 -3.19 8.31 3.95
N PHE A 24 -3.69 8.59 2.76
CA PHE A 24 -4.74 7.80 2.14
C PHE A 24 -4.26 7.05 0.89
N SER A 25 -4.18 5.73 1.00
CA SER A 25 -3.69 4.82 -0.04
C SER A 25 -4.80 4.08 -0.81
N GLY A 26 -6.07 4.28 -0.48
CA GLY A 26 -7.19 3.49 -1.04
C GLY A 26 -7.18 2.01 -0.63
N GLY A 27 -6.31 1.60 0.31
CA GLY A 27 -6.31 0.28 0.92
C GLY A 27 -7.38 0.16 2.01
N VAL A 28 -7.68 -1.08 2.43
CA VAL A 28 -8.74 -1.32 3.42
C VAL A 28 -8.54 -0.59 4.76
N ASP A 29 -7.29 -0.46 5.24
CA ASP A 29 -6.99 0.18 6.51
C ASP A 29 -7.21 1.70 6.44
N SER A 30 -6.58 2.36 5.46
CA SER A 30 -6.70 3.80 5.26
C SER A 30 -8.12 4.23 4.86
N THR A 31 -8.87 3.38 4.14
CA THR A 31 -10.29 3.62 3.81
C THR A 31 -11.17 3.57 5.05
N LEU A 32 -10.99 2.58 5.93
CA LEU A 32 -11.73 2.53 7.19
C LEU A 32 -11.40 3.76 8.04
N LEU A 33 -10.12 4.08 8.19
CA LEU A 33 -9.69 5.23 8.98
C LEU A 33 -10.30 6.53 8.47
N LEU A 34 -10.24 6.76 7.14
CA LEU A 34 -10.85 7.94 6.52
C LEU A 34 -12.36 8.00 6.76
N LYS A 35 -13.07 6.87 6.58
CA LYS A 35 -14.52 6.81 6.81
C LYS A 35 -14.88 7.18 8.24
N VAL A 36 -14.16 6.63 9.22
CA VAL A 36 -14.44 6.88 10.64
C VAL A 36 -14.05 8.29 11.04
N ALA A 37 -12.91 8.81 10.58
CA ALA A 37 -12.51 10.20 10.79
C ALA A 37 -13.57 11.16 10.24
N HIS A 38 -14.04 10.95 9.01
CA HIS A 38 -15.09 11.75 8.40
C HIS A 38 -16.42 11.68 9.18
N MET A 39 -16.83 10.48 9.64
CA MET A 39 -18.04 10.30 10.45
C MET A 39 -17.99 11.04 11.79
N VAL A 40 -16.80 11.14 12.39
CA VAL A 40 -16.60 11.69 13.74
C VAL A 40 -16.35 13.20 13.70
N LEU A 41 -15.48 13.65 12.81
CA LEU A 41 -14.99 15.03 12.76
C LEU A 41 -15.79 15.91 11.78
N GLY A 42 -16.50 15.29 10.83
CA GLY A 42 -17.17 15.98 9.73
C GLY A 42 -16.26 16.32 8.56
N GLU A 43 -16.87 16.78 7.46
CA GLU A 43 -16.22 17.02 6.17
C GLU A 43 -15.11 18.09 6.23
N GLU A 44 -15.35 19.20 6.93
CA GLU A 44 -14.45 20.36 6.94
C GLU A 44 -13.14 20.12 7.72
N LYS A 45 -13.11 19.08 8.55
CA LYS A 45 -11.99 18.79 9.46
C LYS A 45 -11.13 17.60 9.01
N VAL A 46 -11.43 17.02 7.85
CA VAL A 46 -10.75 15.82 7.36
C VAL A 46 -10.28 16.02 5.92
N LEU A 47 -8.98 15.91 5.71
CA LEU A 47 -8.38 15.91 4.39
C LEU A 47 -7.73 14.55 4.10
N ALA A 48 -8.18 13.86 3.07
CA ALA A 48 -7.51 12.66 2.56
C ALA A 48 -6.39 13.08 1.60
N VAL A 49 -5.16 12.60 1.82
CA VAL A 49 -4.04 12.89 0.91
C VAL A 49 -3.39 11.62 0.41
N THR A 50 -3.32 11.48 -0.92
CA THR A 50 -2.65 10.36 -1.60
C THR A 50 -1.32 10.83 -2.15
N ALA A 51 -0.22 10.22 -1.69
CA ALA A 51 1.08 10.42 -2.29
C ALA A 51 1.19 9.64 -3.60
N THR A 52 1.70 10.29 -4.64
CA THR A 52 1.85 9.74 -5.98
C THR A 52 3.31 9.79 -6.42
N SER A 53 3.74 8.78 -7.16
CA SER A 53 5.04 8.68 -7.83
C SER A 53 5.03 7.46 -8.75
N ASP A 54 6.12 7.27 -9.49
CA ASP A 54 6.30 6.16 -10.42
C ASP A 54 6.34 4.76 -9.77
N ILE A 55 6.48 4.69 -8.45
CA ILE A 55 6.50 3.43 -7.68
C ILE A 55 5.10 2.84 -7.41
N TYR A 56 4.05 3.56 -7.80
CA TYR A 56 2.64 3.16 -7.64
C TYR A 56 1.96 3.08 -9.01
N PRO A 57 1.06 2.10 -9.24
CA PRO A 57 0.21 2.10 -10.43
C PRO A 57 -0.69 3.34 -10.47
N ALA A 58 -0.89 3.92 -11.66
CA ALA A 58 -1.71 5.11 -11.84
C ALA A 58 -3.18 4.87 -11.45
N GLU A 59 -3.66 3.64 -11.66
CA GLU A 59 -5.02 3.22 -11.32
C GLU A 59 -5.30 3.33 -9.81
N GLU A 60 -4.29 3.11 -8.96
CA GLU A 60 -4.48 3.21 -7.50
C GLU A 60 -4.80 4.64 -7.04
N VAL A 61 -4.34 5.66 -7.78
CA VAL A 61 -4.59 7.07 -7.46
C VAL A 61 -6.04 7.45 -7.77
N GLU A 62 -6.53 7.06 -8.96
CA GLU A 62 -7.92 7.30 -9.33
C GLU A 62 -8.89 6.49 -8.44
N GLU A 63 -8.54 5.24 -8.11
CA GLU A 63 -9.31 4.44 -7.14
C GLU A 63 -9.38 5.12 -5.77
N ALA A 64 -8.26 5.67 -5.27
CA ALA A 64 -8.27 6.41 -4.01
C ALA A 64 -9.19 7.64 -4.11
N LYS A 65 -9.07 8.46 -5.16
CA LYS A 65 -9.92 9.62 -5.38
C LYS A 65 -11.42 9.27 -5.40
N ASP A 66 -11.79 8.20 -6.09
CA ASP A 66 -13.18 7.72 -6.14
C ASP A 66 -13.67 7.22 -4.78
N LEU A 67 -12.82 6.52 -4.01
CA LEU A 67 -13.14 6.10 -2.65
C LEU A 67 -13.33 7.29 -1.70
N ALA A 68 -12.49 8.32 -1.78
CA ALA A 68 -12.65 9.52 -0.99
C ALA A 68 -13.97 10.24 -1.32
N ARG A 69 -14.31 10.35 -2.62
CA ARG A 69 -15.60 10.88 -3.08
C ARG A 69 -16.78 10.08 -2.55
N LEU A 70 -16.70 8.73 -2.59
CA LEU A 70 -17.73 7.84 -2.04
C LEU A 70 -17.94 8.05 -0.53
N ILE A 71 -16.87 8.35 0.21
CA ILE A 71 -16.93 8.64 1.65
C ILE A 71 -17.52 10.02 1.93
N GLY A 72 -17.37 10.97 0.99
CA GLY A 72 -17.70 12.38 1.16
C GLY A 72 -16.52 13.24 1.65
N ALA A 73 -15.30 12.71 1.62
CA ALA A 73 -14.13 13.43 2.13
C ALA A 73 -13.42 14.23 1.03
N LYS A 74 -12.89 15.42 1.40
CA LYS A 74 -11.96 16.17 0.54
C LYS A 74 -10.72 15.34 0.27
N HIS A 75 -10.24 15.37 -0.98
CA HIS A 75 -9.10 14.59 -1.43
C HIS A 75 -8.10 15.46 -2.17
N LEU A 76 -6.81 15.23 -1.90
CA LEU A 76 -5.69 15.84 -2.58
C LEU A 76 -4.68 14.75 -2.99
N ALA A 77 -4.23 14.78 -4.23
CA ALA A 77 -3.10 13.99 -4.68
C ALA A 77 -1.85 14.88 -4.70
N ILE A 78 -0.75 14.40 -4.10
CA ILE A 78 0.53 15.11 -4.09
C ILE A 78 1.63 14.27 -4.74
N ALA A 79 2.51 14.92 -5.50
CA ALA A 79 3.68 14.25 -6.06
C ALA A 79 4.78 14.09 -5.01
N THR A 80 5.45 12.95 -5.07
CA THR A 80 6.65 12.61 -4.30
C THR A 80 7.76 12.16 -5.24
N LYS A 81 9.00 12.12 -4.79
CA LYS A 81 10.17 11.82 -5.64
C LYS A 81 10.15 10.39 -6.15
N GLY A 82 9.68 9.42 -5.34
CA GLY A 82 9.74 8.01 -5.71
C GLY A 82 11.14 7.60 -6.14
N LEU A 83 11.32 7.25 -7.41
CA LEU A 83 12.58 6.84 -8.02
C LEU A 83 13.59 7.98 -8.24
N ASP A 84 13.13 9.23 -8.23
CA ASP A 84 14.02 10.41 -8.26
C ASP A 84 14.77 10.61 -6.94
N ASN A 85 14.44 9.84 -5.90
CA ASN A 85 15.24 9.75 -4.69
C ASN A 85 16.37 8.71 -4.89
N PRO A 86 17.65 9.13 -4.96
CA PRO A 86 18.76 8.23 -5.28
C PRO A 86 18.95 7.14 -4.22
N VAL A 87 18.65 7.43 -2.95
CA VAL A 87 18.71 6.44 -1.87
C VAL A 87 17.64 5.38 -2.05
N PHE A 88 16.43 5.77 -2.49
CA PHE A 88 15.38 4.80 -2.78
C PHE A 88 15.70 3.94 -4.01
N ALA A 89 16.20 4.57 -5.09
CA ALA A 89 16.50 3.90 -6.35
C ALA A 89 17.56 2.80 -6.23
N THR A 90 18.53 2.95 -5.33
CA THR A 90 19.53 1.90 -5.01
C THR A 90 18.95 0.70 -4.26
N ASN A 91 17.69 0.76 -3.86
CA ASN A 91 16.91 -0.33 -3.26
C ASN A 91 17.53 -0.96 -1.99
N PRO A 92 18.06 -0.19 -1.03
CA PRO A 92 18.60 -0.76 0.22
C PRO A 92 17.46 -1.39 1.05
N PRO A 93 17.78 -2.25 2.04
CA PRO A 93 16.80 -2.75 3.01
C PRO A 93 15.93 -1.64 3.62
N GLU A 94 16.56 -0.50 3.94
CA GLU A 94 15.93 0.68 4.54
C GLU A 94 15.16 1.58 3.54
N ARG A 95 14.98 1.20 2.26
CA ARG A 95 14.31 2.05 1.24
C ARG A 95 12.95 2.58 1.72
N CYS A 96 12.21 1.75 2.45
CA CYS A 96 10.87 2.09 2.94
C CYS A 96 10.93 3.16 4.04
N TYR A 97 12.00 3.22 4.84
CA TYR A 97 12.22 4.32 5.79
C TYR A 97 12.42 5.64 5.03
N HIS A 98 13.31 5.67 4.04
CA HIS A 98 13.60 6.88 3.27
C HIS A 98 12.37 7.38 2.50
N CYS A 99 11.65 6.47 1.82
CA CYS A 99 10.41 6.79 1.12
C CYS A 99 9.36 7.35 2.08
N LYS A 100 9.10 6.68 3.22
CA LYS A 100 8.10 7.13 4.19
C LYS A 100 8.47 8.46 4.84
N LYS A 101 9.75 8.70 5.15
CA LYS A 101 10.21 9.96 5.72
C LYS A 101 9.89 11.13 4.80
N GLU A 102 10.13 10.98 3.50
CA GLU A 102 9.80 11.98 2.50
C GLU A 102 8.28 12.19 2.38
N VAL A 103 7.51 11.10 2.23
CA VAL A 103 6.05 11.16 2.13
C VAL A 103 5.45 11.86 3.35
N TYR A 104 5.82 11.45 4.56
CA TYR A 104 5.29 12.05 5.78
C TYR A 104 5.70 13.52 5.97
N ALA A 105 6.91 13.91 5.53
CA ALA A 105 7.30 15.32 5.53
C ALA A 105 6.39 16.16 4.62
N ARG A 106 6.12 15.67 3.40
CA ARG A 106 5.19 16.32 2.45
C ARG A 106 3.75 16.37 3.00
N LEU A 107 3.29 15.32 3.67
CA LEU A 107 1.97 15.31 4.31
C LEU A 107 1.86 16.36 5.42
N TRP A 108 2.92 16.57 6.20
CA TRP A 108 2.95 17.65 7.20
C TRP A 108 2.93 19.04 6.59
N GLU A 109 3.58 19.24 5.44
CA GLU A 109 3.50 20.50 4.70
C GLU A 109 2.05 20.78 4.27
N GLU A 110 1.36 19.80 3.70
CA GLU A 110 -0.05 19.94 3.32
C GLU A 110 -0.97 20.15 4.52
N ALA A 111 -0.74 19.43 5.62
CA ALA A 111 -1.50 19.61 6.86
C ALA A 111 -1.40 21.05 7.36
N ARG A 112 -0.19 21.64 7.38
CA ARG A 112 0.02 23.03 7.81
C ARG A 112 -0.66 24.03 6.88
N ILE A 113 -0.60 23.84 5.56
CA ILE A 113 -1.27 24.70 4.58
C ILE A 113 -2.79 24.74 4.84
N HIS A 114 -3.36 23.61 5.23
CA HIS A 114 -4.80 23.47 5.50
C HIS A 114 -5.19 23.70 6.97
N GLY A 115 -4.26 24.15 7.82
CA GLY A 115 -4.53 24.42 9.23
C GLY A 115 -4.81 23.18 10.09
N LEU A 116 -4.38 22.00 9.64
CA LEU A 116 -4.53 20.73 10.33
C LEU A 116 -3.29 20.44 11.19
N ASN A 117 -3.49 20.03 12.44
CA ASN A 117 -2.41 19.79 13.41
C ASN A 117 -2.07 18.31 13.62
N CYS A 118 -2.70 17.40 12.86
CA CYS A 118 -2.52 15.97 13.01
C CYS A 118 -2.46 15.27 11.65
N VAL A 119 -1.48 14.36 11.49
CA VAL A 119 -1.37 13.46 10.34
C VAL A 119 -1.55 12.02 10.82
N LEU A 120 -2.49 11.31 10.21
CA LEU A 120 -2.86 9.95 10.54
C LEU A 120 -2.41 8.97 9.46
N ASP A 121 -2.02 7.75 9.85
CA ASP A 121 -1.81 6.64 8.92
C ASP A 121 -2.61 5.38 9.26
N GLY A 122 -2.66 4.46 8.29
CA GLY A 122 -3.40 3.21 8.37
C GLY A 122 -2.68 2.07 9.09
N LEU A 123 -1.62 2.32 9.86
CA LEU A 123 -0.91 1.27 10.61
C LEU A 123 -1.87 0.63 11.63
N ASN A 124 -1.95 -0.70 11.65
CA ASN A 124 -2.87 -1.48 12.48
C ASN A 124 -2.13 -2.35 13.52
N ALA A 125 -2.88 -3.09 14.34
CA ALA A 125 -2.31 -3.86 15.45
C ALA A 125 -1.49 -5.09 15.03
N ASP A 126 -1.75 -5.65 13.85
CA ASP A 126 -1.01 -6.82 13.34
C ASP A 126 0.36 -6.45 12.77
N ASP A 127 0.64 -5.15 12.61
CA ASP A 127 1.82 -4.63 11.93
C ASP A 127 3.09 -4.56 12.81
N THR A 128 3.14 -5.34 13.89
CA THR A 128 4.17 -5.24 14.95
C THR A 128 5.38 -6.17 14.77
N GLY A 129 5.32 -7.18 13.89
CA GLY A 129 6.33 -8.25 13.82
C GLY A 129 7.13 -8.38 12.52
N ASP A 130 6.85 -7.61 11.48
CA ASP A 130 7.56 -7.69 10.18
C ASP A 130 8.63 -6.58 10.07
N TYR A 131 9.65 -6.77 9.23
CA TYR A 131 10.67 -5.75 8.98
C TYR A 131 10.04 -4.52 8.31
N ARG A 132 9.73 -3.52 9.14
CA ARG A 132 8.94 -2.34 8.76
C ARG A 132 9.66 -1.05 9.12
N PRO A 133 10.75 -0.73 8.40
CA PRO A 133 11.54 0.47 8.67
C PRO A 133 10.74 1.78 8.48
N GLY A 134 9.63 1.73 7.72
CA GLY A 134 8.68 2.84 7.60
C GLY A 134 8.01 3.27 8.92
N ILE A 135 7.85 2.36 9.90
CA ILE A 135 7.28 2.69 11.22
C ILE A 135 8.21 3.64 11.98
N LYS A 136 9.53 3.47 11.82
CA LYS A 136 10.52 4.37 12.42
C LYS A 136 10.35 5.80 11.90
N ALA A 137 10.17 5.97 10.59
CA ALA A 137 9.92 7.28 9.99
C ALA A 137 8.61 7.92 10.48
N ALA A 138 7.54 7.12 10.62
CA ALA A 138 6.27 7.58 11.17
C ALA A 138 6.43 8.14 12.59
N LYS A 139 7.14 7.41 13.46
CA LYS A 139 7.42 7.84 14.85
C LYS A 139 8.26 9.11 14.91
N GLU A 140 9.34 9.19 14.13
CA GLU A 140 10.24 10.37 14.07
C GLU A 140 9.50 11.64 13.64
N LEU A 141 8.50 11.51 12.77
CA LEU A 141 7.71 12.63 12.26
C LEU A 141 6.38 12.82 13.01
N GLY A 142 6.15 12.14 14.13
CA GLY A 142 4.95 12.32 14.95
C GLY A 142 3.64 11.93 14.24
N ILE A 143 3.68 10.97 13.32
CA ILE A 143 2.50 10.41 12.67
C ILE A 143 1.74 9.56 13.68
N ARG A 144 0.43 9.76 13.76
CA ARG A 144 -0.46 8.99 14.65
C ARG A 144 -1.06 7.81 13.90
N SER A 145 -1.28 6.70 14.60
CA SER A 145 -1.78 5.46 14.00
C SER A 145 -3.01 4.97 14.77
N PRO A 146 -4.18 5.63 14.62
CA PRO A 146 -5.34 5.38 15.49
C PRO A 146 -5.87 3.95 15.43
N LEU A 147 -5.72 3.26 14.30
CA LEU A 147 -6.13 1.85 14.18
C LEU A 147 -5.29 0.95 15.09
N GLN A 148 -3.97 1.15 15.12
CA GLN A 148 -3.06 0.46 16.02
C GLN A 148 -3.33 0.85 17.49
N GLU A 149 -3.48 2.14 17.79
CA GLU A 149 -3.79 2.66 19.14
C GLU A 149 -5.09 2.06 19.70
N ALA A 150 -6.11 1.86 18.84
CA ALA A 150 -7.35 1.18 19.19
C ALA A 150 -7.25 -0.36 19.27
N GLY A 151 -6.10 -0.94 18.93
CA GLY A 151 -5.86 -2.38 18.91
C GLY A 151 -6.61 -3.11 17.79
N LEU A 152 -6.96 -2.44 16.69
CA LEU A 152 -7.67 -3.04 15.57
C LEU A 152 -6.74 -3.91 14.73
N THR A 153 -7.08 -5.19 14.61
CA THR A 153 -6.41 -6.15 13.72
C THR A 153 -6.96 -6.02 12.30
N LYS A 154 -6.28 -6.58 11.30
CA LYS A 154 -6.73 -6.65 9.92
C LYS A 154 -8.11 -7.30 9.79
N ARG A 155 -8.35 -8.34 10.59
CA ARG A 155 -9.65 -9.03 10.66
C ARG A 155 -10.75 -8.08 11.15
N ASP A 156 -10.47 -7.33 12.20
CA ASP A 156 -11.38 -6.34 12.77
C ASP A 156 -11.70 -5.24 11.75
N ILE A 157 -10.67 -4.73 11.07
CA ILE A 157 -10.77 -3.69 10.04
C ILE A 157 -11.67 -4.16 8.88
N ARG A 158 -11.45 -5.37 8.35
CA ARG A 158 -12.31 -5.92 7.28
C ARG A 158 -13.75 -6.12 7.75
N ALA A 159 -13.97 -6.53 9.00
CA ALA A 159 -15.30 -6.70 9.57
C ALA A 159 -16.04 -5.36 9.72
N LEU A 160 -15.36 -4.32 10.22
CA LEU A 160 -15.91 -2.96 10.30
C LEU A 160 -16.16 -2.37 8.92
N SER A 161 -15.24 -2.58 7.96
CA SER A 161 -15.41 -2.13 6.58
C SER A 161 -16.67 -2.71 5.94
N ARG A 162 -16.95 -4.01 6.14
CA ARG A 162 -18.21 -4.63 5.69
C ARG A 162 -19.43 -4.00 6.35
N ARG A 163 -19.39 -3.80 7.68
CA ARG A 163 -20.50 -3.19 8.43
C ARG A 163 -20.80 -1.76 7.98
N LEU A 164 -19.78 -1.02 7.55
CA LEU A 164 -19.90 0.35 7.05
C LEU A 164 -20.15 0.42 5.52
N GLY A 165 -20.35 -0.72 4.86
CA GLY A 165 -20.63 -0.77 3.42
C GLY A 165 -19.45 -0.36 2.53
N LEU A 166 -18.21 -0.43 3.03
CA LEU A 166 -17.01 -0.04 2.27
C LEU A 166 -16.61 -1.14 1.27
N PRO A 167 -16.36 -0.81 -0.01
CA PRO A 167 -16.05 -1.80 -1.05
C PRO A 167 -14.65 -2.42 -0.87
N THR A 168 -13.78 -1.80 -0.07
CA THR A 168 -12.40 -2.25 0.14
C THR A 168 -12.27 -3.42 1.11
N ALA A 169 -13.35 -3.89 1.74
CA ALA A 169 -13.30 -4.96 2.73
C ALA A 169 -12.73 -6.28 2.19
N GLY A 170 -12.87 -6.54 0.88
CA GLY A 170 -12.30 -7.68 0.17
C GLY A 170 -10.99 -7.37 -0.57
N LYS A 171 -10.56 -6.11 -0.64
CA LYS A 171 -9.38 -5.70 -1.42
C LYS A 171 -8.10 -6.36 -0.86
N PRO A 172 -7.28 -7.01 -1.70
CA PRO A 172 -5.97 -7.52 -1.29
C PRO A 172 -5.00 -6.39 -0.92
N ALA A 173 -3.88 -6.74 -0.28
CA ALA A 173 -2.82 -5.76 -0.03
C ALA A 173 -2.04 -5.48 -1.33
N SER A 174 -1.91 -4.20 -1.68
CA SER A 174 -1.09 -3.74 -2.81
C SER A 174 0.08 -2.89 -2.28
N PRO A 175 1.23 -3.50 -1.98
CA PRO A 175 2.44 -2.74 -1.69
C PRO A 175 3.00 -2.13 -2.98
N CYS A 176 3.88 -1.12 -2.85
CA CYS A 176 4.50 -0.45 -3.99
C CYS A 176 5.25 -1.43 -4.92
N LEU A 177 5.43 -1.03 -6.18
CA LEU A 177 6.08 -1.86 -7.21
C LEU A 177 7.54 -2.18 -6.86
N ALA A 178 8.20 -1.33 -6.07
CA ALA A 178 9.57 -1.57 -5.59
C ALA A 178 9.72 -2.89 -4.81
N THR A 179 8.64 -3.43 -4.21
CA THR A 179 8.73 -4.73 -3.53
C THR A 179 8.92 -5.91 -4.48
N ARG A 180 8.87 -5.70 -5.80
CA ARG A 180 9.10 -6.76 -6.79
C ARG A 180 10.58 -6.96 -7.09
N PHE A 181 11.44 -6.08 -6.59
CA PHE A 181 12.88 -6.09 -6.83
C PHE A 181 13.61 -6.62 -5.58
N PRO A 182 14.56 -7.58 -5.73
CA PRO A 182 15.46 -7.98 -4.67
C PRO A 182 16.20 -6.79 -4.06
N TYR A 183 16.33 -6.78 -2.74
CA TYR A 183 17.12 -5.76 -2.05
C TYR A 183 18.53 -5.67 -2.63
N GLY A 184 19.05 -4.44 -2.73
CA GLY A 184 20.35 -4.14 -3.35
C GLY A 184 20.34 -4.13 -4.89
N THR A 185 19.26 -4.58 -5.54
CA THR A 185 19.11 -4.44 -6.99
C THR A 185 18.56 -3.05 -7.31
N PRO A 186 19.27 -2.20 -8.07
CA PRO A 186 18.78 -0.88 -8.45
C PRO A 186 17.42 -0.98 -9.15
N ILE A 187 16.48 -0.16 -8.73
CA ILE A 187 15.17 -0.02 -9.36
C ILE A 187 15.32 0.99 -10.49
N THR A 188 14.78 0.68 -11.67
CA THR A 188 14.74 1.59 -12.82
C THR A 188 13.31 1.86 -13.24
N ARG A 189 13.07 2.96 -13.97
CA ARG A 189 11.74 3.29 -14.50
C ARG A 189 11.24 2.21 -15.45
N GLU A 190 12.13 1.71 -16.32
CA GLU A 190 11.83 0.60 -17.25
C GLU A 190 11.44 -0.65 -16.48
N GLY A 191 12.17 -0.97 -15.40
CA GLY A 191 11.86 -2.07 -14.50
C GLY A 191 10.47 -1.95 -13.89
N LEU A 192 10.12 -0.78 -13.36
CA LEU A 192 8.80 -0.54 -12.79
C LEU A 192 7.69 -0.70 -13.83
N VAL A 193 7.88 -0.15 -15.04
CA VAL A 193 6.92 -0.26 -16.14
C VAL A 193 6.68 -1.71 -16.50
N ARG A 194 7.72 -2.52 -16.75
CA ARG A 194 7.54 -3.93 -17.13
C ARG A 194 6.90 -4.76 -16.02
N VAL A 195 7.21 -4.48 -14.75
CA VAL A 195 6.54 -5.13 -13.60
C VAL A 195 5.07 -4.75 -13.57
N ALA A 196 4.75 -3.46 -13.64
CA ALA A 196 3.37 -2.97 -13.62
C ALA A 196 2.54 -3.57 -14.76
N GLU A 197 3.08 -3.56 -15.98
CA GLU A 197 2.42 -4.12 -17.16
C GLU A 197 2.28 -5.65 -17.10
N GLY A 198 3.30 -6.34 -16.58
CA GLY A 198 3.24 -7.78 -16.36
C GLY A 198 2.15 -8.15 -15.35
N GLU A 199 2.07 -7.43 -14.23
CA GLU A 199 1.02 -7.65 -13.24
C GLU A 199 -0.37 -7.26 -13.75
N ARG A 200 -0.49 -6.15 -14.50
CA ARG A 200 -1.74 -5.72 -15.15
C ARG A 200 -2.27 -6.81 -16.07
N PHE A 201 -1.42 -7.34 -16.93
CA PHE A 201 -1.78 -8.43 -17.85
C PHE A 201 -2.27 -9.68 -17.10
N LEU A 202 -1.52 -10.14 -16.08
CA LEU A 202 -1.92 -11.33 -15.33
C LEU A 202 -3.23 -11.12 -14.55
N ARG A 203 -3.51 -9.90 -14.06
CA ARG A 203 -4.80 -9.56 -13.45
C ARG A 203 -5.95 -9.63 -14.46
N GLN A 204 -5.73 -9.21 -15.71
CA GLN A 204 -6.72 -9.31 -16.78
C GLN A 204 -7.07 -10.78 -17.12
N LEU A 205 -6.18 -11.72 -16.84
CA LEU A 205 -6.45 -13.17 -16.92
C LEU A 205 -7.30 -13.70 -15.74
N GLY A 206 -7.69 -12.84 -14.80
CA GLY A 206 -8.54 -13.19 -13.66
C GLY A 206 -7.79 -13.60 -12.40
N ILE A 207 -6.47 -13.39 -12.33
CA ILE A 207 -5.68 -13.71 -11.14
C ILE A 207 -5.79 -12.56 -10.13
N PRO A 208 -6.38 -12.78 -8.93
CA PRO A 208 -6.73 -11.69 -8.04
C PRO A 208 -5.55 -11.13 -7.24
N GLU A 209 -4.66 -12.01 -6.79
CA GLU A 209 -3.46 -11.67 -6.04
C GLU A 209 -2.26 -12.30 -6.74
N LEU A 210 -1.27 -11.49 -7.10
CA LEU A 210 -0.11 -11.96 -7.83
C LEU A 210 1.06 -11.01 -7.67
N ARG A 211 2.26 -11.49 -7.95
CA ARG A 211 3.46 -10.67 -8.09
C ARG A 211 4.27 -11.11 -9.31
N VAL A 212 4.78 -10.14 -10.06
CA VAL A 212 5.85 -10.38 -11.04
C VAL A 212 7.14 -9.86 -10.42
N ARG A 213 7.97 -10.76 -9.90
CA ARG A 213 9.26 -10.41 -9.31
C ARG A 213 10.30 -10.23 -10.39
N ASP A 214 11.05 -9.14 -10.27
CA ASP A 214 12.04 -8.72 -11.24
C ASP A 214 13.44 -9.12 -10.77
N HIS A 215 14.06 -10.04 -11.48
CA HIS A 215 15.43 -10.50 -11.24
C HIS A 215 16.35 -10.09 -12.41
N GLY A 216 16.15 -8.90 -12.98
CA GLY A 216 16.94 -8.41 -14.11
C GLY A 216 16.44 -8.96 -15.44
N ASN A 217 16.97 -10.08 -15.91
CA ASN A 217 16.51 -10.72 -17.16
C ASN A 217 15.46 -11.82 -16.93
N LEU A 218 15.11 -12.10 -15.68
CA LEU A 218 14.18 -13.14 -15.28
C LEU A 218 12.96 -12.54 -14.57
N ALA A 219 11.77 -12.89 -15.02
CA ALA A 219 10.51 -12.66 -14.32
C ALA A 219 10.12 -13.92 -13.53
N ARG A 220 9.97 -13.80 -12.21
CA ARG A 220 9.42 -14.86 -11.36
C ARG A 220 7.99 -14.51 -10.96
N ILE A 221 7.05 -15.31 -11.42
CA ILE A 221 5.62 -15.15 -11.14
C ILE A 221 5.30 -15.82 -9.80
N GLU A 222 4.65 -15.09 -8.90
CA GLU A 222 4.06 -15.62 -7.68
C GLU A 222 2.54 -15.46 -7.73
N VAL A 223 1.79 -16.54 -7.59
CA VAL A 223 0.32 -16.57 -7.54
C VAL A 223 -0.15 -17.50 -6.41
N PRO A 224 -1.39 -17.37 -5.91
CA PRO A 224 -1.99 -18.35 -5.00
C PRO A 224 -1.84 -19.77 -5.55
N LYS A 225 -1.66 -20.77 -4.67
CA LYS A 225 -1.30 -22.15 -5.07
C LYS A 225 -2.33 -22.77 -6.01
N ASP A 226 -3.59 -22.44 -5.79
CA ASP A 226 -4.76 -22.77 -6.59
C ASP A 226 -4.72 -22.21 -8.03
N TYR A 227 -3.87 -21.22 -8.31
CA TYR A 227 -3.65 -20.66 -9.66
C TYR A 227 -2.38 -21.21 -10.35
N LEU A 228 -1.57 -22.06 -9.71
CA LEU A 228 -0.35 -22.58 -10.34
C LEU A 228 -0.65 -23.37 -11.63
N ALA A 229 -1.67 -24.23 -11.60
CA ALA A 229 -2.08 -25.00 -12.77
C ALA A 229 -2.60 -24.08 -13.89
N PHE A 230 -3.32 -23.00 -13.55
CA PHE A 230 -3.79 -22.00 -14.50
C PHE A 230 -2.64 -21.31 -15.23
N ILE A 231 -1.58 -20.93 -14.52
CA ILE A 231 -0.37 -20.34 -15.14
C ILE A 231 0.28 -21.32 -16.11
N ILE A 232 0.41 -22.60 -15.73
CA ILE A 232 1.05 -23.62 -16.58
C ILE A 232 0.26 -23.83 -17.87
N GLN A 233 -1.08 -23.91 -17.77
CA GLN A 233 -1.97 -24.07 -18.92
C GLN A 233 -1.88 -22.91 -19.92
N ARG A 234 -1.60 -21.69 -19.44
CA ARG A 234 -1.43 -20.48 -20.27
C ARG A 234 0.03 -20.07 -20.46
N SER A 235 0.97 -20.99 -20.24
CA SER A 235 2.41 -20.68 -20.19
C SER A 235 2.93 -20.01 -21.47
N ASN A 236 2.47 -20.41 -22.65
CA ASN A 236 2.88 -19.79 -23.92
C ASN A 236 2.45 -18.31 -23.99
N GLU A 237 1.16 -18.03 -23.78
CA GLU A 237 0.59 -16.68 -23.78
C GLU A 237 1.30 -15.76 -22.77
N ILE A 238 1.51 -16.26 -21.56
CA ILE A 238 2.17 -15.52 -20.47
C ILE A 238 3.66 -15.29 -20.78
N SER A 239 4.36 -16.32 -21.27
CA SER A 239 5.78 -16.25 -21.60
C SER A 239 6.04 -15.26 -22.73
N GLU A 240 5.25 -15.32 -23.80
CA GLU A 240 5.33 -14.37 -24.92
C GLU A 240 5.10 -12.93 -24.45
N LYS A 241 4.04 -12.69 -23.67
CA LYS A 241 3.74 -11.35 -23.18
C LYS A 241 4.85 -10.79 -22.28
N LEU A 242 5.34 -11.56 -21.33
CA LEU A 242 6.42 -11.10 -20.44
C LEU A 242 7.75 -10.92 -21.19
N LYS A 243 8.05 -11.76 -22.19
CA LYS A 243 9.23 -11.56 -23.04
C LYS A 243 9.16 -10.27 -23.87
N GLN A 244 7.98 -9.90 -24.37
CA GLN A 244 7.77 -8.60 -25.03
C GLN A 244 8.01 -7.41 -24.08
N LEU A 245 7.85 -7.59 -22.77
CA LEU A 245 8.17 -6.59 -21.75
C LEU A 245 9.67 -6.56 -21.37
N GLY A 246 10.52 -7.33 -22.06
CA GLY A 246 11.98 -7.30 -21.91
C GLY A 246 12.57 -8.37 -20.99
N TYR A 247 11.81 -9.40 -20.61
CA TYR A 247 12.36 -10.56 -19.91
C TYR A 247 12.93 -11.60 -20.89
N THR A 248 14.04 -12.25 -20.53
CA THR A 248 14.58 -13.40 -21.26
C THR A 248 13.95 -14.70 -20.76
N TYR A 249 13.82 -14.83 -19.45
CA TYR A 249 13.30 -16.00 -18.77
C TYR A 249 12.03 -15.66 -17.99
N VAL A 250 11.06 -16.57 -18.03
CA VAL A 250 9.81 -16.48 -17.27
C VAL A 250 9.68 -17.74 -16.45
N THR A 251 9.55 -17.60 -15.13
CA THR A 251 9.46 -18.71 -14.18
C THR A 251 8.25 -18.56 -13.29
N LEU A 252 7.83 -19.68 -12.71
CA LEU A 252 6.74 -19.76 -11.73
C LEU A 252 7.34 -20.20 -10.39
N ASP A 253 7.06 -19.45 -9.33
CA ASP A 253 7.43 -19.87 -7.99
C ASP A 253 6.51 -21.01 -7.51
N ILE A 254 7.08 -22.20 -7.34
CA ILE A 254 6.36 -23.41 -6.90
C ILE A 254 5.78 -23.29 -5.49
N GLN A 255 6.33 -22.41 -4.65
CA GLN A 255 5.76 -22.15 -3.33
C GLN A 255 4.52 -21.25 -3.41
N GLY A 256 4.30 -20.58 -4.54
CA GLY A 256 3.22 -19.62 -4.75
C GLY A 256 3.43 -18.30 -4.01
N PHE A 257 2.39 -17.46 -4.04
CA PHE A 257 2.36 -16.15 -3.40
C PHE A 257 2.45 -16.25 -1.87
N ARG A 258 3.37 -15.48 -1.29
CA ARG A 258 3.52 -15.30 0.16
C ARG A 258 3.81 -13.84 0.47
N SER A 259 3.12 -13.30 1.48
CA SER A 259 3.46 -11.97 2.00
C SER A 259 4.87 -11.97 2.57
N GLY A 260 5.66 -10.95 2.26
CA GLY A 260 7.03 -10.83 2.77
C GLY A 260 8.06 -11.76 2.13
N SER A 261 7.78 -12.45 1.02
CA SER A 261 8.73 -13.39 0.38
C SER A 261 10.10 -12.80 0.04
N MET A 262 10.19 -11.48 -0.17
CA MET A 262 11.45 -10.79 -0.44
C MET A 262 12.27 -10.46 0.82
N ASN A 263 11.68 -10.61 2.01
CA ASN A 263 12.37 -10.39 3.29
C ASN A 263 13.19 -11.63 3.69
N GLU A 264 12.97 -12.80 3.08
CA GLU A 264 13.71 -14.03 3.36
C GLU A 264 15.23 -13.89 3.11
N THR A 265 15.64 -12.92 2.28
CA THR A 265 17.05 -12.61 2.01
C THR A 265 17.66 -11.59 2.98
N LEU A 266 16.86 -10.98 3.85
CA LEU A 266 17.34 -10.13 4.92
C LEU A 266 17.78 -11.05 6.06
N ASN A 267 19.09 -11.20 6.26
CA ASN A 267 19.60 -11.96 7.39
C ASN A 267 19.06 -11.36 8.71
N PRO A 268 18.61 -12.19 9.67
CA PRO A 268 18.16 -11.74 10.98
C PRO A 268 19.28 -11.08 11.80
#